data_AF-A0A1V4M2T4-F1
#
_entry.id   AF-A0A1V4M2T4-F1
#
_cell.length_a   1.000
_cell.length_b   1.000
_cell.length_c   1.000
_cell.angle_alpha   90.00
_cell.angle_beta   90.00
_cell.angle_gamma   90.00
#
_symmetry.space_group_name_H-M   'P 1'
#
loop_
_entity.id
_entity.type
_entity.pdbx_description
1 polymer ?
#
loop_
_entity_poly.entity_id
_entity_poly.type
_entity_poly.pdbx_seq_one_letter_code
_entity_poly.pdbx_strand_id
1 'polypeptide(L)'
;MKRKLLPGIIGGFIGFVVGVFGGGYLGLIVGGTFLGGLEIYKHTGFEGYELAAYVGAIIGALVVTVLGAKLALRIAYKTGKKM
;
A
#
# COMPACT_ATOMS: atom_id res chain seq x y z
N MET A 1 22.93 -7.62 15.98
CA MET A 1 21.81 -6.71 15.62
C MET A 1 21.56 -6.52 14.11
N LYS A 2 22.53 -6.63 13.18
CA LYS A 2 22.32 -6.21 11.77
C LYS A 2 21.66 -7.23 10.80
N ARG A 3 21.68 -8.54 11.08
CA ARG A 3 21.22 -9.57 10.11
C ARG A 3 19.70 -9.59 9.85
N LYS A 4 18.89 -9.02 10.74
CA LYS A 4 17.41 -8.99 10.62
C LYS A 4 16.86 -7.68 10.08
N LEU A 5 17.69 -6.64 9.94
CA LEU A 5 17.25 -5.34 9.44
C LEU A 5 16.98 -5.39 7.92
N LEU A 6 17.88 -6.04 7.18
CA LEU A 6 17.83 -6.09 5.72
C LEU A 6 16.57 -6.79 5.17
N PRO A 7 16.14 -7.96 5.69
CA PRO A 7 14.89 -8.58 5.24
C PRO A 7 13.65 -7.74 5.55
N GLY A 8 13.63 -7.05 6.69
CA GLY A 8 12.53 -6.15 7.06
C GLY A 8 12.43 -4.96 6.12
N ILE A 9 13.55 -4.34 5.75
CA ILE A 9 13.59 -3.22 4.79
C ILE A 9 13.14 -3.69 3.40
N ILE A 10 13.64 -4.82 2.91
CA ILE A 10 13.26 -5.36 1.59
C ILE A 10 11.77 -5.71 1.57
N GLY A 11 11.28 -6.40 2.59
CA GLY A 11 9.86 -6.73 2.71
C GLY A 11 8.96 -5.51 2.82
N GLY A 12 9.41 -4.49 3.56
CA GLY A 12 8.72 -3.21 3.66
C GLY A 12 8.67 -2.48 2.32
N PHE A 13 9.78 -2.40 1.59
CA PHE A 13 9.84 -1.74 0.29
C PHE A 13 8.97 -2.44 -0.76
N ILE A 14 9.00 -3.77 -0.83
CA ILE A 14 8.11 -4.53 -1.72
C ILE A 14 6.65 -4.28 -1.31
N GLY A 15 6.36 -4.32 -0.01
CA GLY A 15 5.03 -4.01 0.52
C GLY A 15 4.56 -2.61 0.16
N PHE A 16 5.44 -1.61 0.22
CA PHE A 16 5.16 -0.24 -0.19
C PHE A 16 4.75 -0.17 -1.66
N VAL A 17 5.57 -0.73 -2.56
CA VAL A 17 5.31 -0.71 -4.01
C VAL A 17 3.98 -1.39 -4.32
N VAL A 18 3.77 -2.61 -3.81
CA VAL A 18 2.52 -3.35 -4.01
C VAL A 18 1.33 -2.60 -3.40
N GLY A 19 1.51 -1.98 -2.23
CA GLY A 19 0.50 -1.21 -1.54
C GLY A 19 0.07 0.04 -2.28
N VAL A 20 1.02 0.80 -2.84
CA VAL A 20 0.73 1.99 -3.67
C VAL A 20 -0.10 1.61 -4.89
N PHE A 21 0.36 0.63 -5.67
CA PHE A 21 -0.33 0.26 -6.92
C PHE A 21 -1.65 -0.47 -6.65
N GLY A 22 -1.67 -1.42 -5.71
CA GLY A 22 -2.89 -2.14 -5.36
C GLY A 22 -3.92 -1.26 -4.68
N GLY A 23 -3.50 -0.43 -3.72
CA GLY A 23 -4.37 0.51 -3.04
C GLY A 23 -4.89 1.60 -3.97
N GLY A 24 -4.05 2.13 -4.86
CA GLY A 24 -4.45 3.12 -5.86
C GLY A 24 -5.46 2.55 -6.86
N TYR A 25 -5.24 1.32 -7.34
CA TYR A 25 -6.18 0.64 -8.23
C TYR A 25 -7.54 0.38 -7.57
N LEU A 26 -7.56 -0.10 -6.32
CA LEU A 26 -8.81 -0.27 -5.58
C LEU A 26 -9.49 1.07 -5.30
N GLY A 27 -8.71 2.11 -4.99
CA GLY A 27 -9.20 3.47 -4.83
C GLY A 27 -9.84 4.02 -6.10
N LEU A 28 -9.26 3.76 -7.28
CA LEU A 28 -9.84 4.11 -8.58
C LEU A 28 -11.16 3.40 -8.82
N ILE A 29 -11.25 2.10 -8.56
CA ILE A 29 -12.49 1.34 -8.75
C ILE A 29 -13.58 1.89 -7.83
N VAL A 30 -13.30 1.99 -6.54
CA VAL A 30 -14.27 2.46 -5.55
C VAL A 30 -14.67 3.91 -5.85
N GLY A 31 -13.70 4.78 -6.12
CA GLY A 31 -13.97 6.17 -6.47
C GLY A 31 -14.73 6.34 -7.78
N GLY A 32 -14.39 5.57 -8.82
CA GLY A 32 -15.11 5.59 -10.09
C GLY A 32 -16.55 5.13 -9.94
N THR A 33 -16.78 4.06 -9.17
CA THR A 33 -18.12 3.50 -8.95
C THR A 33 -18.99 4.39 -8.06
N PHE A 34 -18.46 4.96 -6.98
CA PHE A 34 -19.27 5.67 -5.97
C PHE A 34 -19.18 7.21 -6.06
N LEU A 35 -18.06 7.75 -6.55
CA LEU A 35 -17.81 9.19 -6.61
C LEU A 35 -17.80 9.75 -8.04
N GLY A 36 -17.79 8.91 -9.07
CA GLY A 36 -17.81 9.35 -10.47
C GLY A 36 -19.08 10.09 -10.89
N GLY A 37 -20.19 9.88 -10.18
CA GLY A 37 -21.45 10.61 -10.41
C GLY A 37 -21.57 11.93 -9.64
N LEU A 38 -20.60 12.28 -8.78
CA LEU A 38 -20.63 13.49 -7.98
C LEU A 38 -19.79 14.58 -8.67
N GLU A 39 -20.32 15.80 -8.82
CA GLU A 39 -19.61 16.97 -9.38
C GLU A 39 -18.52 17.53 -8.43
N ILE A 40 -17.69 16.65 -7.86
CA ILE A 40 -16.63 17.00 -6.90
C ILE A 40 -15.60 17.93 -7.54
N TYR A 41 -15.37 17.77 -8.85
CA TYR A 41 -14.44 18.58 -9.63
C TYR A 41 -14.66 20.10 -9.48
N LYS A 42 -15.92 20.54 -9.36
CA LYS A 42 -16.26 21.97 -9.21
C LYS A 42 -15.71 22.62 -7.94
N HIS A 43 -15.42 21.82 -6.91
CA HIS A 43 -14.97 22.32 -5.61
C HIS A 43 -13.50 22.00 -5.31
N THR A 44 -12.94 20.95 -5.91
CA THR A 44 -11.58 20.47 -5.59
C THR A 44 -10.61 20.56 -6.76
N GLY A 45 -11.09 20.72 -8.00
CA GLY A 45 -10.25 20.64 -9.21
C GLY A 45 -9.75 19.23 -9.55
N PHE A 46 -10.22 18.21 -8.83
CA PHE A 46 -9.92 16.79 -9.06
C PHE A 46 -11.20 15.99 -9.19
N GLU A 47 -11.19 14.96 -10.04
CA GLU A 47 -12.32 14.04 -10.12
C GLU A 47 -12.37 13.16 -8.86
N GLY A 48 -13.60 12.77 -8.45
CA GLY A 48 -13.80 11.97 -7.24
C GLY A 48 -13.04 10.64 -7.25
N TYR A 49 -12.87 10.04 -8.43
CA TYR A 49 -12.07 8.82 -8.59
C TYR A 49 -10.58 9.05 -8.44
N GLU A 50 -10.06 10.20 -8.86
CA GLU A 50 -8.64 10.55 -8.70
C GLU A 50 -8.31 10.73 -7.23
N LEU A 51 -9.18 11.45 -6.50
CA LEU A 51 -9.02 11.65 -5.06
C LEU A 51 -9.04 10.31 -4.32
N ALA A 52 -10.00 9.43 -4.65
CA ALA A 52 -10.09 8.10 -4.07
C ALA A 52 -8.88 7.22 -4.41
N ALA A 53 -8.32 7.35 -5.62
CA ALA A 53 -7.09 6.68 -6.02
C ALA A 53 -5.90 7.11 -5.15
N TYR A 54 -5.72 8.42 -4.94
CA TYR A 54 -4.63 8.93 -4.11
C TYR A 54 -4.77 8.48 -2.65
N VAL A 55 -5.98 8.58 -2.09
CA VAL A 55 -6.25 8.11 -0.73
C VAL A 55 -6.02 6.61 -0.62
N GLY A 56 -6.51 5.83 -1.59
CA GLY A 56 -6.31 4.39 -1.66
C GLY A 56 -4.83 4.00 -1.75
N ALA A 57 -4.05 4.71 -2.57
CA ALA A 57 -2.61 4.49 -2.71
C ALA A 57 -1.87 4.78 -1.40
N ILE A 58 -2.20 5.87 -0.69
CA ILE A 58 -1.58 6.22 0.60
C ILE A 58 -1.90 5.17 1.66
N ILE A 59 -3.17 4.80 1.81
CA ILE A 59 -3.61 3.80 2.79
C ILE A 59 -2.97 2.44 2.46
N GLY A 60 -3.03 2.03 1.19
CA GLY A 60 -2.44 0.79 0.71
C GLY A 60 -0.93 0.74 0.98
N ALA A 61 -0.21 1.82 0.66
CA ALA A 61 1.22 1.94 0.93
C ALA A 61 1.53 1.71 2.41
N LEU A 62 0.85 2.42 3.31
CA LEU A 62 1.11 2.33 4.75
C LEU A 62 0.82 0.93 5.30
N VAL A 63 -0.36 0.38 4.99
CA VAL A 63 -0.80 -0.91 5.52
C VAL A 63 0.09 -2.04 4.99
N VAL A 64 0.30 -2.09 3.67
CA VAL A 64 1.02 -3.19 3.04
C VAL A 64 2.52 -3.12 3.31
N THR A 65 3.10 -1.93 3.51
CA THR A 65 4.50 -1.79 3.98
C THR A 65 4.70 -2.46 5.33
N VAL A 66 3.83 -2.18 6.31
CA VAL A 66 3.94 -2.76 7.66
C VAL A 66 3.76 -4.28 7.60
N LEU A 67 2.78 -4.75 6.83
CA LEU A 67 2.54 -6.18 6.63
C LEU A 67 3.73 -6.87 5.95
N GLY A 68 4.27 -6.28 4.87
CA GLY A 68 5.41 -6.80 4.12
C GLY A 68 6.67 -6.91 4.97
N ALA A 69 6.98 -5.86 5.74
CA ALA A 69 8.09 -5.88 6.68
C ALA A 69 7.92 -6.98 7.75
N LYS A 70 6.72 -7.10 8.33
CA LYS A 70 6.41 -8.12 9.35
C LYS A 70 6.51 -9.54 8.79
N LEU A 71 6.03 -9.75 7.56
CA LEU A 71 6.09 -11.06 6.88
C LEU A 71 7.54 -11.46 6.60
N ALA A 72 8.34 -10.55 6.03
CA ALA A 72 9.72 -10.81 5.70
C ALA A 72 10.58 -11.10 6.94
N LEU A 73 10.36 -10.36 8.03
CA LEU A 73 11.00 -10.66 9.32
C LEU A 73 10.62 -12.05 9.85
N ARG A 74 9.35 -12.44 9.73
CA ARG A 74 8.87 -13.76 10.17
C ARG A 74 9.49 -14.88 9.35
N ILE A 75 9.61 -14.71 8.03
CA ILE A 75 10.28 -15.66 7.15
C ILE A 75 11.76 -15.78 7.51
N ALA A 76 12.47 -14.66 7.62
CA ALA A 76 13.88 -14.63 8.00
C ALA A 76 14.14 -15.30 9.36
N TYR A 77 13.25 -15.10 10.34
CA TYR A 77 13.33 -15.78 11.63
C TYR A 77 13.15 -17.29 11.52
N LYS A 78 12.16 -17.75 10.74
CA LYS A 78 11.87 -19.18 10.56
C LYS A 78 13.01 -19.89 9.82
N THR A 79 13.62 -19.23 8.84
CA THR A 79 14.77 -19.75 8.10
C THR A 79 16.02 -19.80 8.99
N GLY A 80 16.28 -18.76 9.77
CA GLY A 80 17.42 -18.72 10.70
C GLY A 80 17.32 -19.69 11.89
N LYS A 81 16.13 -20.25 12.19
CA LYS A 81 15.93 -21.31 13.20
C LYS A 81 16.17 -22.72 12.63
N LYS A 82 16.16 -22.88 11.31
CA LYS A 82 16.40 -24.17 10.62
C LYS A 82 17.88 -24.44 10.32
N MET A 83 18.74 -23.43 10.48
CA MET A 83 20.20 -23.54 10.46
C MET A 83 20.72 -23.63 11.89
#